data_AF-A0A932FYI4-F1
#
_entry.id   AF-A0A932FYI4-F1
#
_cell.length_a   1.000
_cell.length_b   1.000
_cell.length_c   1.000
_cell.angle_alpha   90.00
_cell.angle_beta   90.00
_cell.angle_gamma   90.00
#
_symmetry.space_group_name_H-M   'P 1'
#
loop_
_entity.id
_entity.type
_entity.pdbx_description
1 polymer ?
#
loop_
_entity_poly.entity_id
_entity_poly.type
_entity_poly.pdbx_seq_one_letter_code
_entity_poly.pdbx_strand_id
1 'polypeptide(L)'
;MTRSHPLLSWQLIPAILLSLFWLSPVGCAGVSTQQSPGEGTGTERVETEAPPGDRPAEKTPSREKDERTQEPVVTLPLPSPPRKPPVPASKTNLGHLRQLTNDGAINARPCWSPDGSKIVFHSTREPERRAGDKGQKEEEGNKKDKDKGKGGEGSEEQEGKKRNRDIWVMGRDGTNLKRLTSSTADEYNPVFSPDGKKIAYVSEENANRDIWVMNADGSGKAPLTTDKGTEQDPAWSRDGTKIAFSALRLQSGGNFDIWIMESDGSSPQRLTKMGGNEAAPDWHPDGKHIAFHSDEGNNLNIYVIDLKGEDVIKIVGTPKQEIRPVWSPSGTKIAYYAWDKDHPQDQAEIWIANIDGSEPYQLTKGAPNENPRWSPDSGRIIFQSKRTGYWEVWDQEVPQEVLRSGKFAYVGMIRGRGGHDLLKLRNGDSLTGTILNPEVTLRNAYSELRFSRGVLATLKFPGGKEGLAEVIVLNGDKFSGFVLEKALRFKTSQGTALEIRMEKVETVGFSSSPEESRRLGDSPEIILRNGDLFSGKLLTPQVTLQTGYGEVKVRMEEIATIENSGQERVISRITMVNGDVIQGEIREDDLRVALDMGPAIDLYKDNILTIRLRQKQKAEVSPPVRGASQGAR
;
A
#
# COMPACT_ATOMS: atom_id res chain seq x y z
N MET A 1 -68.60 -10.45 -19.39
CA MET A 1 -68.34 -11.84 -19.83
C MET A 1 -66.97 -11.84 -20.48
N THR A 2 -65.92 -12.54 -20.09
CA THR A 2 -65.61 -13.57 -19.06
C THR A 2 -64.07 -13.66 -19.11
N ARG A 3 -63.35 -13.29 -18.04
CA ARG A 3 -62.56 -14.16 -17.13
C ARG A 3 -61.64 -15.17 -17.85
N SER A 4 -60.32 -15.10 -17.61
CA SER A 4 -59.70 -15.81 -16.48
C SER A 4 -58.30 -15.29 -16.10
N HIS A 5 -58.09 -15.21 -14.78
CA HIS A 5 -56.84 -15.00 -14.01
C HIS A 5 -56.49 -16.34 -13.32
N PRO A 6 -55.25 -16.64 -12.84
CA PRO A 6 -54.66 -16.02 -11.63
C PRO A 6 -53.13 -15.76 -11.63
N LEU A 7 -52.68 -14.63 -11.07
CA LEU A 7 -51.89 -14.46 -9.83
C LEU A 7 -50.52 -15.16 -9.77
N LEU A 8 -49.43 -14.38 -9.80
CA LEU A 8 -48.24 -14.67 -8.99
C LEU A 8 -47.64 -13.37 -8.44
N SER A 9 -47.45 -13.39 -7.13
CA SER A 9 -47.02 -12.33 -6.23
C SER A 9 -45.54 -11.96 -6.40
N TRP A 10 -45.27 -10.66 -6.31
CA TRP A 10 -43.94 -10.10 -6.13
C TRP A 10 -43.46 -10.31 -4.69
N GLN A 11 -42.28 -10.89 -4.51
CA GLN A 11 -41.49 -10.74 -3.30
C GLN A 11 -40.04 -10.43 -3.67
N LEU A 12 -39.60 -9.26 -3.22
CA LEU A 12 -38.21 -8.83 -3.11
C LEU A 12 -37.49 -9.75 -2.11
N ILE A 13 -36.32 -10.27 -2.49
CA ILE A 13 -35.38 -10.90 -1.56
C ILE A 13 -34.22 -9.91 -1.37
N PRO A 14 -33.94 -9.43 -0.14
CA PRO A 14 -32.72 -8.71 0.17
C PRO A 14 -31.61 -9.74 0.45
N ALA A 15 -30.54 -9.74 -0.34
CA ALA A 15 -29.33 -10.50 -0.01
C ALA A 15 -28.46 -9.69 0.95
N ILE A 16 -28.75 -9.82 2.24
CA ILE A 16 -27.79 -9.62 3.34
C ILE A 16 -27.46 -11.04 3.81
N LEU A 17 -26.17 -11.41 3.88
CA LEU A 17 -25.74 -12.44 4.84
C LEU A 17 -24.31 -12.21 5.27
N LEU A 18 -24.18 -11.88 6.56
CA LEU A 18 -23.02 -12.12 7.39
C LEU A 18 -23.49 -13.07 8.50
N SER A 19 -22.61 -14.00 8.87
CA SER A 19 -22.55 -14.81 10.12
C SER A 19 -23.21 -16.20 10.22
N LEU A 20 -22.32 -17.19 10.34
CA LEU A 20 -22.16 -18.20 11.42
C LEU A 20 -23.38 -18.92 11.99
N PHE A 21 -23.34 -20.26 11.98
CA PHE A 21 -23.93 -21.09 13.03
C PHE A 21 -23.03 -22.30 13.39
N TRP A 22 -22.78 -22.43 14.70
CA TRP A 22 -22.45 -23.68 15.38
C TRP A 22 -23.74 -24.48 15.59
N LEU A 23 -23.70 -25.80 15.40
CA LEU A 23 -24.54 -26.77 16.12
C LEU A 23 -23.79 -28.12 16.19
N SER A 24 -23.64 -28.62 17.42
CA SER A 24 -23.06 -29.92 17.77
C SER A 24 -23.97 -31.10 17.37
N PRO A 25 -23.44 -32.35 17.35
CA PRO A 25 -24.06 -33.45 16.60
C PRO A 25 -24.97 -34.34 17.46
N VAL A 26 -26.01 -34.90 16.83
CA VAL A 26 -26.78 -36.04 17.37
C VAL A 26 -26.59 -37.25 16.45
N GLY A 27 -26.00 -38.27 17.07
CA GLY A 27 -25.95 -39.70 16.78
C GLY A 27 -26.52 -40.29 15.49
N CYS A 28 -25.66 -41.04 14.81
CA CYS A 28 -26.03 -42.32 14.20
C CYS A 28 -25.05 -43.42 14.68
N ALA A 29 -25.61 -44.43 15.36
CA ALA A 29 -25.09 -45.80 15.39
C ALA A 29 -25.05 -46.35 13.95
N GLY A 30 -24.26 -47.33 13.54
CA GLY A 30 -23.38 -48.29 14.18
C GLY A 30 -22.93 -49.27 13.09
N VAL A 31 -22.29 -50.37 13.49
CA VAL A 31 -21.90 -51.56 12.70
C VAL A 31 -20.42 -51.61 12.25
N SER A 32 -19.63 -52.09 13.22
CA SER A 32 -18.79 -53.29 13.19
C SER A 32 -17.72 -53.48 12.09
N THR A 33 -16.47 -53.60 12.53
CA THR A 33 -15.55 -54.68 12.11
C THR A 33 -14.68 -55.10 13.31
N GLN A 34 -14.50 -56.41 13.43
CA GLN A 34 -13.91 -57.23 14.51
C GLN A 34 -12.40 -56.93 14.74
N GLN A 35 -11.93 -56.82 16.01
CA GLN A 35 -11.13 -57.82 16.79
C GLN A 35 -9.96 -58.46 16.01
N SER A 36 -8.70 -58.62 16.43
CA SER A 36 -7.91 -58.59 17.70
C SER A 36 -6.49 -59.19 17.34
N PRO A 37 -5.51 -59.52 18.21
CA PRO A 37 -5.02 -58.96 19.50
C PRO A 37 -3.45 -58.92 19.65
N GLY A 38 -2.98 -58.42 20.82
CA GLY A 38 -1.73 -58.81 21.51
C GLY A 38 -0.47 -58.01 21.16
N GLU A 39 0.50 -57.68 22.01
CA GLU A 39 0.87 -57.87 23.43
C GLU A 39 1.74 -56.64 23.79
N GLY A 40 1.76 -56.10 25.01
CA GLY A 40 2.73 -56.52 26.02
C GLY A 40 3.41 -55.33 26.70
N THR A 41 3.12 -55.17 28.00
CA THR A 41 3.98 -54.74 29.13
C THR A 41 4.93 -53.54 29.02
N GLY A 42 4.83 -52.62 30.00
CA GLY A 42 5.90 -51.67 30.33
C GLY A 42 5.48 -50.54 31.27
N THR A 43 5.47 -50.82 32.57
CA THR A 43 5.26 -49.89 33.69
C THR A 43 6.41 -48.89 33.85
N GLU A 44 6.12 -47.62 34.18
CA GLU A 44 6.73 -46.96 35.36
C GLU A 44 5.96 -45.70 35.79
N ARG A 45 5.66 -45.66 37.08
CA ARG A 45 5.09 -44.57 37.89
C ARG A 45 6.24 -43.77 38.50
N VAL A 46 6.09 -42.45 38.61
CA VAL A 46 6.58 -41.71 39.80
C VAL A 46 5.51 -40.70 40.21
N GLU A 47 4.93 -40.94 41.38
CA GLU A 47 4.13 -40.01 42.19
C GLU A 47 5.06 -39.18 43.10
N THR A 48 4.62 -37.98 43.49
CA THR A 48 4.79 -37.37 44.84
C THR A 48 4.15 -35.97 44.82
N GLU A 49 2.93 -35.82 45.31
CA GLU A 49 2.55 -35.45 46.70
C GLU A 49 2.76 -33.96 47.05
N ALA A 50 1.63 -33.25 47.27
CA ALA A 50 1.47 -32.11 48.19
C ALA A 50 1.10 -32.66 49.59
N PRO A 51 1.13 -31.91 50.73
CA PRO A 51 0.06 -30.94 51.11
C PRO A 51 0.53 -29.83 52.14
N PRO A 52 -0.30 -29.26 53.07
CA PRO A 52 -1.16 -28.07 52.88
C PRO A 52 -1.11 -27.04 54.06
N GLY A 53 -2.03 -26.05 54.05
CA GLY A 53 -2.46 -25.22 55.20
C GLY A 53 -2.53 -23.73 54.85
N ASP A 54 -3.45 -22.87 55.29
CA ASP A 54 -4.69 -22.95 56.08
C ASP A 54 -5.48 -21.65 55.82
N ARG A 55 -6.82 -21.68 55.90
CA ARG A 55 -7.68 -20.47 56.04
C ARG A 55 -7.89 -20.17 57.53
N PRO A 56 -8.41 -18.98 57.94
CA PRO A 56 -9.87 -18.86 58.04
C PRO A 56 -10.46 -17.47 57.73
N ALA A 57 -11.79 -17.46 57.62
CA ALA A 57 -12.68 -16.32 57.42
C ALA A 57 -13.27 -15.78 58.73
N GLU A 58 -13.65 -14.51 58.77
CA GLU A 58 -14.57 -13.90 59.76
C GLU A 58 -15.47 -12.89 59.03
N LYS A 59 -16.80 -13.09 58.98
CA LYS A 59 -17.89 -12.82 59.95
C LYS A 59 -18.61 -11.50 59.64
N THR A 60 -19.86 -11.67 59.21
CA THR A 60 -20.96 -10.71 59.26
C THR A 60 -21.45 -10.46 60.69
N PRO A 61 -22.13 -9.33 60.93
CA PRO A 61 -23.24 -9.29 61.88
C PRO A 61 -24.55 -8.80 61.25
N SER A 62 -25.63 -9.53 61.57
CA SER A 62 -27.02 -9.05 61.66
C SER A 62 -27.15 -8.22 62.96
N ARG A 63 -28.15 -7.37 63.27
CA ARG A 63 -29.56 -7.23 62.93
C ARG A 63 -30.02 -5.92 63.64
N GLU A 64 -30.87 -5.08 63.06
CA GLU A 64 -31.92 -4.39 63.84
C GLU A 64 -33.04 -3.86 62.93
N LYS A 65 -34.27 -4.09 63.37
CA LYS A 65 -35.53 -3.71 62.75
C LYS A 65 -35.94 -2.36 63.35
N ASP A 66 -36.48 -1.46 62.52
CA ASP A 66 -37.50 -0.54 62.99
C ASP A 66 -38.57 -0.35 61.90
N GLU A 67 -39.80 -0.72 62.25
CA GLU A 67 -41.02 -0.51 61.48
C GLU A 67 -41.60 0.86 61.85
N ARG A 68 -41.85 1.74 60.85
CA ARG A 68 -42.90 2.75 60.98
C ARG A 68 -43.47 3.21 59.64
N THR A 69 -44.75 2.89 59.45
CA THR A 69 -45.81 3.61 58.71
C THR A 69 -45.60 3.92 57.22
N GLN A 70 -46.35 3.17 56.39
CA GLN A 70 -46.59 3.43 54.96
C GLN A 70 -47.72 4.44 54.74
N GLU A 71 -47.48 5.45 53.90
CA GLU A 71 -48.49 6.17 53.12
C GLU A 71 -48.20 5.96 51.63
N PRO A 72 -49.21 5.87 50.73
CA PRO A 72 -48.99 5.58 49.33
C PRO A 72 -48.60 6.84 48.57
N VAL A 73 -47.32 6.97 48.19
CA VAL A 73 -46.86 8.01 47.25
C VAL A 73 -47.00 7.47 45.83
N VAL A 74 -47.88 8.10 45.04
CA VAL A 74 -47.92 7.94 43.59
C VAL A 74 -46.70 8.65 42.98
N THR A 75 -45.66 7.90 42.66
CA THR A 75 -44.50 8.42 41.91
C THR A 75 -44.79 8.40 40.41
N LEU A 76 -45.00 9.58 39.82
CA LEU A 76 -44.80 9.78 38.38
C LEU A 76 -43.30 9.60 38.08
N PRO A 77 -42.92 8.92 36.99
CA PRO A 77 -41.51 8.80 36.62
C PRO A 77 -40.94 10.18 36.29
N LEU A 78 -39.86 10.57 36.96
CA LEU A 78 -39.09 11.75 36.61
C LEU A 78 -38.53 11.60 35.18
N PRO A 79 -38.57 12.66 34.34
CA PRO A 79 -37.93 12.61 33.04
C PRO A 79 -36.43 12.43 33.23
N SER A 80 -35.86 11.46 32.52
CA SER A 80 -34.42 11.24 32.44
C SER A 80 -33.71 12.57 32.15
N PRO A 81 -32.58 12.88 32.84
CA PRO A 81 -31.84 14.09 32.54
C PRO A 81 -31.40 14.05 31.08
N PRO A 82 -31.43 15.18 30.35
CA PRO A 82 -31.00 15.21 28.97
C PRO A 82 -29.57 14.65 28.89
N ARG A 83 -29.36 13.63 28.05
CA ARG A 83 -28.02 13.14 27.74
C ARG A 83 -27.20 14.35 27.30
N LYS A 84 -26.21 14.74 28.11
CA LYS A 84 -25.22 15.74 27.67
C LYS A 84 -24.62 15.23 26.35
N PRO A 85 -24.43 16.08 25.34
CA PRO A 85 -23.65 15.69 24.17
C PRO A 85 -22.29 15.17 24.65
N PRO A 86 -21.74 14.11 24.03
CA PRO A 86 -20.41 13.63 24.40
C PRO A 86 -19.45 14.81 24.28
N VAL A 87 -18.78 15.13 25.38
CA VAL A 87 -17.65 16.05 25.34
C VAL A 87 -16.64 15.41 24.38
N PRO A 88 -16.20 16.09 23.29
CA PRO A 88 -15.19 15.51 22.42
C PRO A 88 -13.97 15.22 23.30
N ALA A 89 -13.63 13.95 23.45
CA ALA A 89 -12.43 13.58 24.18
C ALA A 89 -11.25 14.26 23.48
N SER A 90 -10.28 14.77 24.25
CA SER A 90 -9.09 15.41 23.70
C SER A 90 -8.42 14.45 22.70
N LYS A 91 -8.11 14.90 21.48
CA LYS A 91 -7.41 14.09 20.48
C LYS A 91 -6.13 13.50 21.11
N THR A 92 -5.94 12.19 20.96
CA THR A 92 -4.73 11.54 21.48
C THR A 92 -3.59 11.70 20.46
N ASN A 93 -2.44 12.19 20.91
CA ASN A 93 -1.22 12.26 20.10
C ASN A 93 -0.10 11.48 20.81
N LEU A 94 0.27 10.33 20.25
CA LEU A 94 1.26 9.40 20.80
C LEU A 94 2.60 9.50 20.04
N GLY A 95 3.02 10.72 19.72
CA GLY A 95 4.26 11.02 18.98
C GLY A 95 4.15 10.66 17.50
N HIS A 96 4.41 9.40 17.17
CA HIS A 96 4.41 8.88 15.79
C HIS A 96 3.00 8.61 15.26
N LEU A 97 1.98 8.61 16.11
CA LEU A 97 0.60 8.28 15.81
C LEU A 97 -0.33 9.40 16.27
N ARG A 98 -1.21 9.90 15.40
CA ARG A 98 -2.14 10.99 15.71
C ARG A 98 -3.59 10.61 15.39
N GLN A 99 -4.47 10.97 16.32
CA GLN A 99 -5.91 10.94 16.10
C GLN A 99 -6.36 12.22 15.39
N LEU A 100 -7.00 12.09 14.23
CA LEU A 100 -7.48 13.25 13.46
C LEU A 100 -8.97 13.54 13.69
N THR A 101 -9.79 12.49 13.89
CA THR A 101 -11.20 12.60 14.25
C THR A 101 -11.50 11.89 15.58
N ASN A 102 -12.47 12.42 16.34
CA ASN A 102 -12.89 11.87 17.64
C ASN A 102 -14.31 12.35 17.97
N ASP A 103 -15.25 12.03 17.10
CA ASP A 103 -16.62 12.54 17.14
C ASP A 103 -17.66 11.43 17.39
N GLY A 104 -17.23 10.15 17.43
CA GLY A 104 -18.12 9.01 17.57
C GLY A 104 -18.96 8.70 16.33
N ALA A 105 -18.65 9.33 15.19
CA ALA A 105 -19.18 8.96 13.89
C ALA A 105 -18.32 7.84 13.25
N ILE A 106 -18.83 7.21 12.20
CA ILE A 106 -17.99 6.35 11.34
C ILE A 106 -17.32 7.27 10.35
N ASN A 107 -16.00 7.46 10.48
CA ASN A 107 -15.14 8.21 9.58
C ASN A 107 -14.20 7.23 8.87
N ALA A 108 -14.31 7.12 7.54
CA ALA A 108 -13.73 6.01 6.80
C ALA A 108 -13.19 6.42 5.41
N ARG A 109 -12.27 5.58 4.91
CA ARG A 109 -11.51 5.78 3.65
C ARG A 109 -10.94 7.20 3.48
N PRO A 110 -10.04 7.62 4.37
CA PRO A 110 -9.38 8.92 4.25
C PRO A 110 -8.40 8.96 3.08
N CYS A 111 -8.30 10.09 2.40
CA CYS A 111 -7.39 10.34 1.28
C CYS A 111 -6.79 11.74 1.39
N TRP A 112 -5.47 11.86 1.26
CA TRP A 112 -4.76 13.13 1.24
C TRP A 112 -5.03 13.90 -0.05
N SER A 113 -5.10 15.22 0.03
CA SER A 113 -4.92 16.07 -1.15
C SER A 113 -3.48 15.96 -1.66
N PRO A 114 -3.23 16.19 -2.97
CA PRO A 114 -1.89 16.05 -3.55
C PRO A 114 -0.82 16.97 -2.93
N ASP A 115 -1.22 18.11 -2.40
CA ASP A 115 -0.36 19.06 -1.68
C ASP A 115 -0.19 18.73 -0.18
N GLY A 116 -0.88 17.71 0.32
CA GLY A 116 -0.86 17.28 1.72
C GLY A 116 -1.54 18.25 2.70
N SER A 117 -2.29 19.24 2.21
CA SER A 117 -2.92 20.26 3.06
C SER A 117 -4.28 19.82 3.63
N LYS A 118 -5.00 18.95 2.92
CA LYS A 118 -6.36 18.50 3.24
C LYS A 118 -6.48 16.99 3.22
N ILE A 119 -7.53 16.49 3.85
CA ILE A 119 -7.93 15.08 3.86
C ILE A 119 -9.42 15.00 3.54
N VAL A 120 -9.78 14.24 2.52
CA VAL A 120 -11.16 13.88 2.20
C VAL A 120 -11.48 12.49 2.72
N PHE A 121 -12.68 12.27 3.23
CA PHE A 121 -13.14 10.99 3.77
C PHE A 121 -14.67 10.94 3.73
N HIS A 122 -15.27 9.77 3.98
CA HIS A 122 -16.72 9.69 4.15
C HIS A 122 -17.08 9.53 5.63
N SER A 123 -18.21 10.10 6.03
CA SER A 123 -18.65 10.15 7.42
C SER A 123 -20.16 9.95 7.57
N THR A 124 -20.58 9.28 8.66
CA THR A 124 -21.98 9.25 9.12
C THR A 124 -22.31 10.42 10.08
N ARG A 125 -21.45 11.44 10.14
CA ARG A 125 -21.58 12.60 11.02
C ARG A 125 -22.82 13.43 10.69
N GLU A 126 -23.56 13.84 11.72
CA GLU A 126 -24.61 14.83 11.55
C GLU A 126 -24.01 16.24 11.35
N PRO A 127 -24.55 17.05 10.41
CA PRO A 127 -24.17 18.45 10.33
C PRO A 127 -24.49 19.14 11.66
N GLU A 128 -23.61 20.02 12.14
CA GLU A 128 -23.90 20.82 13.33
C GLU A 128 -25.22 21.57 13.13
N ARG A 129 -26.22 21.31 13.98
CA ARG A 129 -27.44 22.11 14.01
C ARG A 129 -27.04 23.52 14.40
N ARG A 130 -27.32 24.51 13.54
CA ARG A 130 -27.18 25.92 13.92
C ARG A 130 -28.00 26.16 15.19
N ALA A 131 -27.39 26.83 16.17
CA ALA A 131 -28.10 27.29 17.37
C ALA A 131 -29.28 28.19 16.94
N GLY A 132 -30.49 27.63 16.94
CA GLY A 132 -31.70 28.32 16.46
C GLY A 132 -32.76 27.38 15.90
N ASP A 133 -32.37 26.19 15.41
CA ASP A 133 -33.31 25.25 14.80
C ASP A 133 -34.00 24.37 15.86
N LYS A 134 -34.90 24.97 16.63
CA LYS A 134 -35.86 24.24 17.46
C LYS A 134 -36.96 23.71 16.54
N GLY A 135 -36.82 22.44 16.14
CA GLY A 135 -37.80 21.76 15.30
C GLY A 135 -39.23 21.90 15.83
N GLN A 136 -40.14 22.33 14.95
CA GLN A 136 -41.57 22.13 15.12
C GLN A 136 -41.83 20.62 15.15
N LYS A 137 -42.33 20.13 16.28
CA LYS A 137 -42.99 18.83 16.33
C LYS A 137 -44.33 18.99 15.61
N GLU A 138 -44.43 18.47 14.40
CA GLU A 138 -45.74 18.20 13.80
C GLU A 138 -46.33 16.99 14.52
N GLU A 139 -47.30 17.25 15.39
CA GLU A 139 -48.28 16.25 15.82
C GLU A 139 -49.23 16.00 14.65
N GLU A 140 -49.01 14.93 13.88
CA GLU A 140 -50.07 14.40 13.01
C GLU A 140 -50.77 13.23 13.68
N GLY A 141 -52.09 13.39 13.77
CA GLY A 141 -53.01 12.59 14.54
C GLY A 141 -53.20 11.18 14.00
N ASN A 142 -53.16 10.27 14.95
CA ASN A 142 -53.59 8.89 14.91
C ASN A 142 -55.02 8.74 14.31
N LYS A 143 -55.15 8.01 13.19
CA LYS A 143 -56.41 7.35 12.82
C LYS A 143 -56.17 5.86 12.58
N LYS A 144 -56.73 5.10 13.51
CA LYS A 144 -56.84 3.64 13.59
C LYS A 144 -57.38 3.04 12.29
N ASP A 145 -56.82 1.89 11.91
CA ASP A 145 -57.64 0.75 11.51
C ASP A 145 -57.16 -0.51 12.23
N LYS A 146 -58.13 -1.19 12.85
CA LYS A 146 -57.98 -2.45 13.57
C LYS A 146 -58.23 -3.57 12.56
N ASP A 147 -57.31 -4.53 12.45
CA ASP A 147 -57.73 -5.93 12.50
C ASP A 147 -56.64 -6.87 13.05
N LYS A 148 -57.14 -7.90 13.72
CA LYS A 148 -56.51 -8.90 14.60
C LYS A 148 -55.37 -9.65 13.88
N GLY A 149 -54.23 -10.00 14.46
CA GLY A 149 -53.93 -10.51 15.80
C GLY A 149 -53.47 -11.97 15.70
N LYS A 150 -52.18 -12.23 15.94
CA LYS A 150 -51.63 -13.43 16.62
C LYS A 150 -50.13 -13.27 16.83
N GLY A 151 -49.69 -13.58 18.05
CA GLY A 151 -48.47 -13.08 18.67
C GLY A 151 -47.17 -13.72 18.18
N GLY A 152 -46.12 -12.91 18.18
CA GLY A 152 -44.74 -13.32 18.25
C GLY A 152 -44.06 -12.44 19.31
N GLU A 153 -43.48 -13.06 20.33
CA GLU A 153 -42.57 -12.38 21.25
C GLU A 153 -41.33 -11.96 20.45
N GLY A 154 -41.27 -10.68 20.09
CA GLY A 154 -40.16 -10.05 19.42
C GLY A 154 -39.74 -8.83 20.23
N SER A 155 -38.49 -8.83 20.67
CA SER A 155 -37.81 -7.70 21.30
C SER A 155 -38.04 -6.41 20.51
N GLU A 156 -38.57 -5.38 21.18
CA GLU A 156 -38.68 -4.02 20.66
C GLU A 156 -37.29 -3.45 20.38
N GLU A 157 -36.81 -3.61 19.15
CA GLU A 157 -35.71 -2.82 18.61
C GLU A 157 -36.33 -1.55 18.00
N GLN A 158 -36.12 -0.42 18.67
CA GLN A 158 -36.54 0.90 18.16
C GLN A 158 -35.93 1.13 16.77
N GLU A 159 -36.78 1.35 15.77
CA GLU A 159 -36.38 1.76 14.41
C GLU A 159 -35.58 3.07 14.44
N GLY A 160 -34.25 2.97 14.53
CA GLY A 160 -33.34 4.08 14.32
C GLY A 160 -33.24 4.41 12.84
N LYS A 161 -33.54 5.67 12.44
CA LYS A 161 -33.25 6.19 11.09
C LYS A 161 -31.84 5.77 10.66
N LYS A 162 -31.74 4.96 9.60
CA LYS A 162 -30.47 4.62 8.95
C LYS A 162 -29.75 5.92 8.57
N ARG A 163 -28.57 6.15 9.13
CA ARG A 163 -27.72 7.32 8.81
C ARG A 163 -27.08 7.09 7.45
N ASN A 164 -27.20 8.05 6.54
CA ASN A 164 -26.48 8.01 5.28
C ASN A 164 -25.04 8.51 5.47
N ARG A 165 -24.14 8.06 4.60
CA ARG A 165 -22.74 8.48 4.52
C ARG A 165 -22.64 9.66 3.58
N ASP A 166 -21.91 10.69 4.00
CA ASP A 166 -21.57 11.83 3.17
C ASP A 166 -20.06 11.96 3.00
N ILE A 167 -19.64 12.73 1.99
CA ILE A 167 -18.24 13.12 1.80
C ILE A 167 -17.94 14.39 2.61
N TRP A 168 -16.84 14.32 3.37
CA TRP A 168 -16.33 15.40 4.20
C TRP A 168 -14.86 15.67 3.89
N VAL A 169 -14.41 16.91 4.17
CA VAL A 169 -13.01 17.32 4.04
C VAL A 169 -12.56 18.05 5.30
N MET A 170 -11.33 17.82 5.73
CA MET A 170 -10.67 18.50 6.85
C MET A 170 -9.26 18.95 6.49
N GLY A 171 -8.67 19.83 7.29
CA GLY A 171 -7.25 20.13 7.25
C GLY A 171 -6.40 18.96 7.74
N ARG A 172 -5.11 18.94 7.39
CA ARG A 172 -4.12 17.91 7.78
C ARG A 172 -3.97 17.63 9.27
N ASP A 173 -4.42 18.55 10.13
CA ASP A 173 -4.42 18.46 11.59
C ASP A 173 -5.81 18.04 12.16
N GLY A 174 -6.74 17.71 11.27
CA GLY A 174 -8.12 17.39 11.58
C GLY A 174 -8.95 18.59 12.04
N THR A 175 -8.57 19.82 11.69
CA THR A 175 -9.38 21.03 11.87
C THR A 175 -10.12 21.40 10.57
N ASN A 176 -10.84 22.51 10.54
CA ASN A 176 -11.50 23.05 9.33
C ASN A 176 -12.40 22.04 8.61
N LEU A 177 -13.16 21.27 9.39
CA LEU A 177 -14.02 20.25 8.83
C LEU A 177 -15.20 20.87 8.06
N LYS A 178 -15.44 20.36 6.85
CA LYS A 178 -16.52 20.79 5.95
C LYS A 178 -17.20 19.59 5.31
N ARG A 179 -18.54 19.58 5.30
CA ARG A 179 -19.36 18.62 4.54
C ARG A 179 -19.43 19.03 3.05
N LEU A 180 -19.24 18.09 2.13
CA LEU A 180 -19.23 18.32 0.67
C LEU A 180 -20.47 17.77 -0.05
N THR A 181 -21.03 16.66 0.44
CA THR A 181 -22.30 16.09 -0.05
C THR A 181 -23.35 16.12 1.04
N SER A 182 -24.63 16.17 0.65
CA SER A 182 -25.73 16.23 1.62
C SER A 182 -27.03 15.65 1.06
N SER A 183 -26.92 14.69 0.13
CA SER A 183 -28.11 14.04 -0.42
C SER A 183 -28.72 13.08 0.61
N THR A 184 -29.78 12.37 0.24
CA THR A 184 -30.33 11.27 1.05
C THR A 184 -29.67 9.91 0.72
N ALA A 185 -28.86 9.84 -0.33
CA ALA A 185 -28.15 8.65 -0.73
C ALA A 185 -26.87 8.46 0.11
N ASP A 186 -26.30 7.26 0.02
CA ASP A 186 -24.96 6.99 0.55
C ASP A 186 -23.90 7.45 -0.47
N GLU A 187 -22.96 8.28 -0.03
CA GLU A 187 -21.76 8.64 -0.78
C GLU A 187 -20.49 8.24 -0.04
N TYR A 188 -19.54 7.61 -0.74
CA TYR A 188 -18.35 7.04 -0.10
C TYR A 188 -17.17 6.87 -1.07
N ASN A 189 -16.03 6.46 -0.51
CA ASN A 189 -14.74 6.23 -1.22
C ASN A 189 -14.23 7.47 -1.99
N PRO A 190 -14.15 8.65 -1.35
CA PRO A 190 -13.67 9.83 -2.04
C PRO A 190 -12.16 9.77 -2.29
N VAL A 191 -11.73 10.21 -3.46
CA VAL A 191 -10.31 10.37 -3.83
C VAL A 191 -10.10 11.68 -4.58
N PHE A 192 -9.05 12.43 -4.22
CA PHE A 192 -8.67 13.63 -4.95
C PHE A 192 -8.08 13.30 -6.32
N SER A 193 -8.32 14.15 -7.31
CA SER A 193 -7.54 14.17 -8.55
C SER A 193 -6.09 14.59 -8.27
N PRO A 194 -5.10 14.22 -9.11
CA PRO A 194 -3.69 14.55 -8.89
C PRO A 194 -3.40 16.06 -8.88
N ASP A 195 -4.22 16.86 -9.56
CA ASP A 195 -4.15 18.33 -9.55
C ASP A 195 -4.91 18.98 -8.37
N GLY A 196 -5.59 18.18 -7.55
CA GLY A 196 -6.34 18.60 -6.38
C GLY A 196 -7.63 19.37 -6.67
N LYS A 197 -8.04 19.49 -7.94
CA LYS A 197 -9.21 20.30 -8.32
C LYS A 197 -10.52 19.53 -8.27
N LYS A 198 -10.48 18.20 -8.41
CA LYS A 198 -11.66 17.34 -8.43
C LYS A 198 -11.58 16.26 -7.35
N ILE A 199 -12.73 15.69 -7.03
CA ILE A 199 -12.88 14.52 -6.18
C ILE A 199 -13.75 13.51 -6.93
N ALA A 200 -13.24 12.28 -7.12
CA ALA A 200 -14.06 11.16 -7.56
C ALA A 200 -14.57 10.39 -6.33
N TYR A 201 -15.80 9.88 -6.39
CA TYR A 201 -16.46 9.19 -5.28
C TYR A 201 -17.55 8.26 -5.81
N VAL A 202 -18.05 7.37 -4.95
CA VAL A 202 -19.21 6.53 -5.24
C VAL A 202 -20.46 7.23 -4.71
N SER A 203 -21.53 7.24 -5.49
CA SER A 203 -22.86 7.71 -5.05
C SER A 203 -23.94 6.69 -5.41
N GLU A 204 -24.92 6.54 -4.51
CA GLU A 204 -26.13 5.72 -4.72
C GLU A 204 -27.35 6.56 -5.15
N GLU A 205 -27.15 7.82 -5.57
CA GLU A 205 -28.22 8.76 -5.91
C GLU A 205 -29.07 8.32 -7.12
N ASN A 206 -28.48 7.59 -8.08
CA ASN A 206 -29.17 7.06 -9.26
C ASN A 206 -29.64 5.59 -9.07
N ALA A 207 -29.89 5.17 -7.84
CA ALA A 207 -30.33 3.82 -7.41
C ALA A 207 -29.29 2.70 -7.54
N ASN A 208 -28.28 2.82 -8.41
CA ASN A 208 -27.10 1.96 -8.44
C ASN A 208 -25.89 2.69 -7.84
N ARG A 209 -24.82 1.93 -7.59
CA ARG A 209 -23.53 2.49 -7.18
C ARG A 209 -22.78 2.92 -8.42
N ASP A 210 -22.72 4.22 -8.66
CA ASP A 210 -22.03 4.81 -9.79
C ASP A 210 -20.78 5.57 -9.33
N ILE A 211 -19.80 5.74 -10.23
CA ILE A 211 -18.68 6.65 -10.04
C ILE A 211 -19.14 8.06 -10.40
N TRP A 212 -18.96 8.99 -9.47
CA TRP A 212 -19.28 10.40 -9.61
C TRP A 212 -18.03 11.25 -9.45
N VAL A 213 -18.10 12.48 -9.97
CA VAL A 213 -17.07 13.49 -9.79
C VAL A 213 -17.69 14.79 -9.29
N MET A 214 -16.91 15.56 -8.53
CA MET A 214 -17.25 16.93 -8.11
C MET A 214 -15.98 17.78 -8.05
N ASN A 215 -16.14 19.10 -8.01
CA ASN A 215 -15.05 20.01 -7.67
C ASN A 215 -14.62 19.80 -6.21
N ALA A 216 -13.36 20.08 -5.89
CA ALA A 216 -12.80 19.93 -4.55
C ALA A 216 -13.50 20.76 -3.46
N ASP A 217 -14.30 21.76 -3.84
CA ASP A 217 -15.12 22.56 -2.94
C ASP A 217 -16.52 21.98 -2.67
N GLY A 218 -16.91 20.91 -3.37
CA GLY A 218 -18.21 20.23 -3.29
C GLY A 218 -19.23 20.61 -4.38
N SER A 219 -18.88 21.55 -5.27
CA SER A 219 -19.74 21.98 -6.38
C SER A 219 -19.61 21.09 -7.62
N GLY A 220 -20.50 21.24 -8.61
CA GLY A 220 -20.37 20.57 -9.91
C GLY A 220 -20.43 19.04 -9.87
N LYS A 221 -21.29 18.48 -9.02
CA LYS A 221 -21.51 17.03 -8.90
C LYS A 221 -22.08 16.48 -10.21
N ALA A 222 -21.47 15.44 -10.76
CA ALA A 222 -21.97 14.74 -11.95
C ALA A 222 -21.57 13.26 -11.94
N PRO A 223 -22.44 12.36 -12.44
CA PRO A 223 -22.08 10.97 -12.66
C PRO A 223 -21.09 10.83 -13.83
N LEU A 224 -20.09 9.96 -13.70
CA LEU A 224 -19.21 9.50 -14.78
C LEU A 224 -19.66 8.15 -15.33
N THR A 225 -20.24 7.30 -14.48
CA THR A 225 -20.93 6.06 -14.90
C THR A 225 -22.42 6.19 -14.61
N THR A 226 -23.23 5.49 -15.40
CA THR A 226 -24.70 5.45 -15.27
C THR A 226 -25.25 4.08 -15.64
N ASP A 227 -24.41 3.05 -15.57
CA ASP A 227 -24.77 1.74 -16.08
C ASP A 227 -25.54 0.92 -15.03
N LYS A 228 -26.09 -0.23 -15.42
CA LYS A 228 -26.91 -1.03 -14.49
C LYS A 228 -26.07 -1.84 -13.49
N GLY A 229 -24.75 -1.75 -13.58
CA GLY A 229 -23.80 -2.43 -12.75
C GLY A 229 -23.65 -1.80 -11.37
N THR A 230 -22.60 -2.23 -10.68
CA THR A 230 -22.16 -1.66 -9.42
C THR A 230 -20.69 -1.32 -9.57
N GLU A 231 -20.37 -0.03 -9.43
CA GLU A 231 -19.00 0.47 -9.50
C GLU A 231 -18.52 0.99 -8.15
N GLN A 232 -17.25 0.72 -7.85
CA GLN A 232 -16.63 1.08 -6.58
C GLN A 232 -15.14 1.37 -6.71
N ASP A 233 -14.60 2.01 -5.67
CA ASP A 233 -13.16 2.25 -5.50
C ASP A 233 -12.51 2.99 -6.68
N PRO A 234 -12.95 4.22 -7.00
CA PRO A 234 -12.30 5.01 -8.02
C PRO A 234 -10.85 5.34 -7.61
N ALA A 235 -9.94 5.32 -8.59
CA ALA A 235 -8.54 5.69 -8.45
C ALA A 235 -8.08 6.46 -9.69
N TRP A 236 -7.55 7.67 -9.49
CA TRP A 236 -7.04 8.50 -10.57
C TRP A 236 -5.66 8.01 -11.04
N SER A 237 -5.42 8.04 -12.35
CA SER A 237 -4.06 7.95 -12.88
C SER A 237 -3.24 9.16 -12.45
N ARG A 238 -1.90 9.01 -12.41
CA ARG A 238 -1.00 10.06 -11.90
C ARG A 238 -1.07 11.36 -12.72
N ASP A 239 -1.30 11.24 -14.02
CA ASP A 239 -1.49 12.36 -14.97
C ASP A 239 -2.91 12.95 -14.93
N GLY A 240 -3.83 12.33 -14.17
CA GLY A 240 -5.22 12.74 -14.05
C GLY A 240 -6.06 12.50 -15.30
N THR A 241 -5.53 11.82 -16.32
CA THR A 241 -6.24 11.61 -17.59
C THR A 241 -7.24 10.47 -17.52
N LYS A 242 -7.03 9.50 -16.61
CA LYS A 242 -7.84 8.28 -16.47
C LYS A 242 -8.29 8.01 -15.05
N ILE A 243 -9.33 7.19 -14.93
CA ILE A 243 -9.82 6.65 -13.67
C ILE A 243 -9.90 5.13 -13.81
N ALA A 244 -9.29 4.42 -12.87
CA ALA A 244 -9.51 3.00 -12.65
C ALA A 244 -10.59 2.80 -11.58
N PHE A 245 -11.39 1.75 -11.71
CA PHE A 245 -12.45 1.42 -10.77
C PHE A 245 -12.77 -0.07 -10.83
N SER A 246 -13.41 -0.57 -9.78
CA SER A 246 -13.90 -1.95 -9.70
C SER A 246 -15.35 -1.94 -10.19
N ALA A 247 -15.74 -2.82 -11.10
CA ALA A 247 -17.11 -2.87 -11.60
C ALA A 247 -17.63 -4.30 -11.72
N LEU A 248 -18.84 -4.51 -11.20
CA LEU A 248 -19.64 -5.69 -11.45
C LEU A 248 -20.67 -5.37 -12.53
N ARG A 249 -20.40 -5.79 -13.76
CA ARG A 249 -21.36 -5.64 -14.88
C ARG A 249 -22.09 -6.95 -15.11
N LEU A 250 -23.42 -6.94 -14.90
CA LEU A 250 -24.28 -8.13 -14.98
C LEU A 250 -24.22 -8.85 -16.34
N GLN A 251 -23.84 -8.17 -17.42
CA GLN A 251 -23.68 -8.74 -18.76
C GLN A 251 -22.37 -9.52 -18.95
N SER A 252 -21.43 -9.43 -18.00
CA SER A 252 -20.05 -9.93 -18.13
C SER A 252 -19.73 -11.19 -17.30
N GLY A 253 -20.72 -11.82 -16.67
CA GLY A 253 -20.55 -13.15 -16.06
C GLY A 253 -20.29 -13.20 -14.55
N GLY A 254 -20.54 -12.13 -13.79
CA GLY A 254 -20.89 -12.22 -12.37
C GLY A 254 -19.85 -11.85 -11.31
N ASN A 255 -18.63 -11.44 -11.68
CA ASN A 255 -17.59 -11.01 -10.74
C ASN A 255 -17.26 -9.51 -10.87
N PHE A 256 -16.66 -8.93 -9.83
CA PHE A 256 -16.01 -7.63 -9.96
C PHE A 256 -14.72 -7.76 -10.76
N ASP A 257 -14.54 -6.87 -11.73
CA ASP A 257 -13.29 -6.71 -12.48
C ASP A 257 -12.74 -5.29 -12.30
N ILE A 258 -11.46 -5.10 -12.62
CA ILE A 258 -10.88 -3.76 -12.78
C ILE A 258 -11.22 -3.23 -14.17
N TRP A 259 -11.74 -2.01 -14.20
CA TRP A 259 -12.03 -1.23 -15.39
C TRP A 259 -11.25 0.08 -15.36
N ILE A 260 -10.99 0.63 -16.54
CA ILE A 260 -10.41 1.94 -16.74
C ILE A 260 -11.30 2.77 -17.66
N MET A 261 -11.34 4.08 -17.47
CA MET A 261 -12.01 5.04 -18.35
C MET A 261 -11.21 6.34 -18.41
N GLU A 262 -11.50 7.19 -19.40
CA GLU A 262 -11.02 8.58 -19.37
C GLU A 262 -11.65 9.33 -18.19
N SER A 263 -10.97 10.36 -17.71
CA SER A 263 -11.38 11.18 -16.56
C SER A 263 -12.71 11.92 -16.72
N ASP A 264 -13.22 12.00 -17.95
CA ASP A 264 -14.54 12.53 -18.29
C ASP A 264 -15.64 11.46 -18.34
N GLY A 265 -15.30 10.20 -18.05
CA GLY A 265 -16.21 9.05 -18.07
C GLY A 265 -16.26 8.31 -19.41
N SER A 266 -15.59 8.82 -20.44
CA SER A 266 -15.60 8.20 -21.77
C SER A 266 -14.69 6.97 -21.86
N SER A 267 -14.91 6.16 -22.90
CA SER A 267 -14.08 5.00 -23.27
C SER A 267 -13.85 3.97 -22.14
N PRO A 268 -14.89 3.49 -21.44
CA PRO A 268 -14.73 2.47 -20.41
C PRO A 268 -14.25 1.14 -21.00
N GLN A 269 -13.15 0.61 -20.48
CA GLN A 269 -12.51 -0.64 -20.89
C GLN A 269 -12.31 -1.56 -19.69
N ARG A 270 -12.67 -2.85 -19.85
CA ARG A 270 -12.36 -3.90 -18.88
C ARG A 270 -10.89 -4.26 -18.97
N LEU A 271 -10.19 -4.20 -17.83
CA LEU A 271 -8.76 -4.47 -17.74
C LEU A 271 -8.46 -5.89 -17.26
N THR A 272 -9.14 -6.38 -16.21
CA THR A 272 -8.99 -7.77 -15.72
C THR A 272 -10.10 -8.69 -16.24
N LYS A 273 -9.79 -9.99 -16.35
CA LYS A 273 -10.73 -11.04 -16.76
C LYS A 273 -10.48 -12.34 -15.99
N MET A 274 -10.17 -12.22 -14.69
CA MET A 274 -9.84 -13.38 -13.87
C MET A 274 -11.12 -14.07 -13.35
N GLY A 275 -10.95 -15.21 -12.68
CA GLY A 275 -12.06 -15.98 -12.12
C GLY A 275 -12.52 -15.49 -10.74
N GLY A 276 -11.72 -14.65 -10.07
CA GLY A 276 -12.04 -14.02 -8.79
C GLY A 276 -12.78 -12.69 -8.90
N ASN A 277 -13.02 -12.06 -7.75
CA ASN A 277 -13.44 -10.67 -7.60
C ASN A 277 -12.21 -9.77 -7.43
N GLU A 278 -12.01 -8.86 -8.38
CA GLU A 278 -10.98 -7.84 -8.31
C GLU A 278 -11.51 -6.51 -7.79
N ALA A 279 -10.81 -5.91 -6.83
CA ALA A 279 -11.22 -4.62 -6.30
C ALA A 279 -10.07 -3.74 -5.79
N ALA A 280 -10.43 -2.49 -5.48
CA ALA A 280 -9.55 -1.44 -4.97
C ALA A 280 -8.28 -1.25 -5.81
N PRO A 281 -8.43 -0.86 -7.10
CA PRO A 281 -7.28 -0.54 -7.94
C PRO A 281 -6.53 0.68 -7.40
N ASP A 282 -5.22 0.71 -7.60
CA ASP A 282 -4.37 1.88 -7.34
C ASP A 282 -3.29 1.99 -8.41
N TRP A 283 -3.13 3.20 -8.96
CA TRP A 283 -2.21 3.45 -10.06
C TRP A 283 -0.77 3.54 -9.57
N HIS A 284 0.12 2.77 -10.19
CA HIS A 284 1.53 2.95 -9.97
C HIS A 284 1.99 4.30 -10.53
N PRO A 285 2.95 5.01 -9.88
CA PRO A 285 3.43 6.32 -10.33
C PRO A 285 4.03 6.39 -11.73
N ASP A 286 4.33 5.26 -12.37
CA ASP A 286 4.80 5.21 -13.77
C ASP A 286 3.68 5.34 -14.80
N GLY A 287 2.41 5.31 -14.37
CA GLY A 287 1.24 5.39 -15.24
C GLY A 287 1.02 4.16 -16.13
N LYS A 288 1.75 3.07 -15.93
CA LYS A 288 1.70 1.86 -16.77
C LYS A 288 1.17 0.63 -16.05
N HIS A 289 1.15 0.66 -14.72
CA HIS A 289 0.72 -0.48 -13.91
C HIS A 289 -0.36 -0.09 -12.90
N ILE A 290 -1.21 -1.04 -12.57
CA ILE A 290 -2.26 -0.92 -11.55
C ILE A 290 -2.11 -2.07 -10.56
N ALA A 291 -2.05 -1.76 -9.27
CA ALA A 291 -2.19 -2.77 -8.22
C ALA A 291 -3.66 -2.93 -7.85
N PHE A 292 -4.07 -4.14 -7.51
CA PHE A 292 -5.43 -4.45 -7.04
C PHE A 292 -5.37 -5.70 -6.14
N HIS A 293 -6.45 -6.03 -5.46
CA HIS A 293 -6.56 -7.32 -4.77
C HIS A 293 -7.56 -8.22 -5.48
N SER A 294 -7.36 -9.53 -5.38
CA SER A 294 -8.29 -10.54 -5.89
C SER A 294 -8.39 -11.73 -4.95
N ASP A 295 -9.58 -12.34 -4.87
CA ASP A 295 -9.84 -13.61 -4.19
C ASP A 295 -9.55 -14.84 -5.07
N GLU A 296 -8.99 -14.63 -6.27
CA GLU A 296 -8.53 -15.68 -7.18
C GLU A 296 -7.66 -16.71 -6.42
N GLY A 297 -8.08 -17.99 -6.48
CA GLY A 297 -7.44 -19.08 -5.76
C GLY A 297 -7.88 -19.24 -4.29
N ASN A 298 -9.04 -18.68 -3.92
CA ASN A 298 -9.66 -18.80 -2.59
C ASN A 298 -8.82 -18.20 -1.44
N ASN A 299 -8.05 -17.15 -1.77
CA ASN A 299 -7.32 -16.32 -0.81
C ASN A 299 -7.22 -14.90 -1.36
N LEU A 300 -7.48 -13.89 -0.52
CA LEU A 300 -7.28 -12.49 -0.90
C LEU A 300 -5.78 -12.19 -0.98
N ASN A 301 -5.29 -11.93 -2.19
CA ASN A 301 -3.90 -11.57 -2.46
C ASN A 301 -3.82 -10.25 -3.23
N ILE A 302 -2.63 -9.64 -3.26
CA ILE A 302 -2.38 -8.41 -4.04
C ILE A 302 -1.69 -8.76 -5.35
N TYR A 303 -2.24 -8.20 -6.42
CA TYR A 303 -1.79 -8.38 -7.79
C TYR A 303 -1.44 -7.04 -8.44
N VAL A 304 -0.65 -7.10 -9.51
CA VAL A 304 -0.34 -5.98 -10.40
C VAL A 304 -0.64 -6.41 -11.83
N ILE A 305 -1.13 -5.49 -12.65
CA ILE A 305 -1.37 -5.69 -14.09
C ILE A 305 -0.88 -4.47 -14.88
N ASP A 306 -0.49 -4.69 -16.12
CA ASP A 306 -0.23 -3.61 -17.07
C ASP A 306 -1.52 -3.03 -17.67
N LEU A 307 -1.42 -1.93 -18.41
CA LEU A 307 -2.59 -1.31 -19.08
C LEU A 307 -3.11 -2.06 -20.31
N LYS A 308 -2.36 -3.02 -20.84
CA LYS A 308 -2.83 -3.88 -21.94
C LYS A 308 -3.72 -5.01 -21.42
N GLY A 309 -3.71 -5.26 -20.11
CA GLY A 309 -4.38 -6.40 -19.50
C GLY A 309 -3.61 -7.72 -19.72
N GLU A 310 -2.36 -7.61 -20.13
CA GLU A 310 -1.41 -8.71 -20.35
C GLU A 310 -0.47 -8.66 -19.12
N ASP A 311 0.04 -9.78 -18.60
CA ASP A 311 0.94 -9.78 -17.42
C ASP A 311 0.31 -9.43 -16.05
N VAL A 312 -0.71 -10.20 -15.63
CA VAL A 312 -1.13 -10.20 -14.21
C VAL A 312 -0.12 -10.95 -13.35
N ILE A 313 0.38 -10.29 -12.31
CA ILE A 313 1.40 -10.81 -11.40
C ILE A 313 0.91 -10.72 -9.96
N LYS A 314 1.07 -11.79 -9.16
CA LYS A 314 0.82 -11.78 -7.72
C LYS A 314 2.06 -11.29 -6.98
N ILE A 315 2.01 -10.10 -6.39
CA ILE A 315 3.17 -9.50 -5.70
C ILE A 315 3.15 -9.74 -4.19
N VAL A 316 1.98 -9.80 -3.55
CA VAL A 316 1.85 -10.18 -2.13
C VAL A 316 0.86 -11.34 -2.06
N GLY A 317 1.29 -12.47 -1.53
CA GLY A 317 0.42 -13.61 -1.29
C GLY A 317 0.96 -14.48 -0.18
N THR A 318 0.44 -14.27 1.03
CA THR A 318 0.72 -15.11 2.19
C THR A 318 -0.57 -15.84 2.60
N PRO A 319 -0.56 -16.70 3.64
CA PRO A 319 -1.80 -17.26 4.18
C PRO A 319 -2.77 -16.23 4.78
N LYS A 320 -2.33 -14.99 5.00
CA LYS A 320 -3.20 -13.89 5.43
C LYS A 320 -4.10 -13.45 4.26
N GLN A 321 -5.17 -12.74 4.59
CA GLN A 321 -5.95 -11.99 3.61
C GLN A 321 -5.29 -10.63 3.41
N GLU A 322 -4.80 -10.32 2.21
CA GLU A 322 -4.16 -9.05 1.90
C GLU A 322 -4.97 -8.24 0.88
N ILE A 323 -5.42 -7.03 1.26
CA ILE A 323 -6.31 -6.23 0.41
C ILE A 323 -6.04 -4.73 0.44
N ARG A 324 -6.68 -4.03 -0.50
CA ARG A 324 -6.63 -2.58 -0.73
C ARG A 324 -5.20 -2.04 -0.82
N PRO A 325 -4.42 -2.54 -1.80
CA PRO A 325 -3.08 -2.03 -2.04
C PRO A 325 -3.10 -0.54 -2.37
N VAL A 326 -2.05 0.17 -1.94
CA VAL A 326 -1.77 1.55 -2.33
C VAL A 326 -0.28 1.76 -2.54
N TRP A 327 0.07 2.27 -3.71
CA TRP A 327 1.42 2.64 -4.05
C TRP A 327 1.85 3.88 -3.27
N SER A 328 3.08 3.84 -2.79
CA SER A 328 3.75 5.05 -2.33
C SER A 328 3.91 6.05 -3.49
N PRO A 329 3.90 7.36 -3.21
CA PRO A 329 4.18 8.39 -4.21
C PRO A 329 5.48 8.18 -4.99
N SER A 330 6.48 7.52 -4.40
CA SER A 330 7.74 7.15 -5.07
C SER A 330 7.67 5.90 -5.93
N GLY A 331 6.63 5.08 -5.81
CA GLY A 331 6.49 3.81 -6.54
C GLY A 331 7.35 2.67 -5.99
N THR A 332 8.03 2.86 -4.87
CA THR A 332 9.01 1.87 -4.34
C THR A 332 8.44 0.97 -3.25
N LYS A 333 7.21 1.25 -2.82
CA LYS A 333 6.51 0.62 -1.70
C LYS A 333 5.05 0.46 -2.02
N ILE A 334 4.45 -0.58 -1.44
CA ILE A 334 3.03 -0.82 -1.42
C ILE A 334 2.56 -0.94 0.03
N ALA A 335 1.57 -0.15 0.43
CA ALA A 335 0.89 -0.33 1.71
C ALA A 335 -0.43 -1.05 1.47
N TYR A 336 -0.83 -1.86 2.44
CA TYR A 336 -2.06 -2.66 2.40
C TYR A 336 -2.49 -2.95 3.83
N TYR A 337 -3.64 -3.56 4.02
CA TYR A 337 -3.95 -4.17 5.31
C TYR A 337 -4.20 -5.66 5.16
N ALA A 338 -3.91 -6.38 6.25
CA ALA A 338 -4.03 -7.81 6.27
C ALA A 338 -4.46 -8.36 7.62
N TRP A 339 -5.15 -9.49 7.61
CA TRP A 339 -5.55 -10.28 8.78
C TRP A 339 -5.38 -11.77 8.52
N ASP A 340 -5.29 -12.57 9.58
CA ASP A 340 -5.25 -14.03 9.44
C ASP A 340 -6.68 -14.59 9.31
N LYS A 341 -6.95 -15.32 8.23
CA LYS A 341 -8.28 -15.89 7.98
C LYS A 341 -8.63 -17.00 8.99
N ASP A 342 -7.63 -17.71 9.50
CA ASP A 342 -7.79 -18.86 10.39
C ASP A 342 -7.78 -18.43 11.87
N HIS A 343 -7.44 -17.17 12.14
CA HIS A 343 -7.48 -16.54 13.45
C HIS A 343 -8.33 -15.27 13.38
N PRO A 344 -9.67 -15.34 13.29
CA PRO A 344 -10.54 -14.17 13.12
C PRO A 344 -10.53 -13.19 14.31
N GLN A 345 -9.99 -13.59 15.45
CA GLN A 345 -9.62 -12.69 16.55
C GLN A 345 -8.48 -11.73 16.19
N ASP A 346 -7.65 -12.10 15.20
CA ASP A 346 -6.61 -11.25 14.65
C ASP A 346 -7.26 -10.11 13.88
N GLN A 347 -6.96 -8.91 14.33
CA GLN A 347 -7.53 -7.69 13.76
C GLN A 347 -6.78 -7.35 12.47
N ALA A 348 -7.46 -6.68 11.55
CA ALA A 348 -6.81 -6.12 10.36
C ALA A 348 -5.74 -5.12 10.78
N GLU A 349 -4.54 -5.27 10.26
CA GLU A 349 -3.42 -4.37 10.54
C GLU A 349 -2.82 -3.86 9.23
N ILE A 350 -2.18 -2.69 9.27
CA ILE A 350 -1.54 -2.07 8.12
C ILE A 350 -0.12 -2.63 7.98
N TRP A 351 0.19 -3.04 6.77
CA TRP A 351 1.48 -3.53 6.35
C TRP A 351 2.04 -2.67 5.22
N ILE A 352 3.35 -2.60 5.16
CA ILE A 352 4.10 -1.97 4.08
C ILE A 352 5.09 -3.00 3.55
N ALA A 353 5.08 -3.25 2.26
CA ALA A 353 6.07 -4.10 1.60
C ALA A 353 6.79 -3.32 0.49
N ASN A 354 7.91 -3.85 0.02
CA ASN A 354 8.55 -3.41 -1.21
C ASN A 354 7.60 -3.60 -2.41
N ILE A 355 7.91 -2.95 -3.54
CA ILE A 355 7.11 -3.06 -4.78
C ILE A 355 6.91 -4.50 -5.27
N ASP A 356 7.85 -5.38 -4.97
CA ASP A 356 7.80 -6.81 -5.27
C ASP A 356 7.17 -7.66 -4.14
N GLY A 357 6.58 -7.02 -3.13
CA GLY A 357 6.00 -7.64 -1.95
C GLY A 357 7.00 -8.17 -0.91
N SER A 358 8.30 -7.99 -1.13
CA SER A 358 9.32 -8.41 -0.17
C SER A 358 9.41 -7.48 1.06
N GLU A 359 10.09 -7.98 2.09
CA GLU A 359 10.33 -7.26 3.36
C GLU A 359 9.06 -6.64 3.98
N PRO A 360 7.98 -7.42 4.19
CA PRO A 360 6.76 -6.89 4.78
C PRO A 360 7.02 -6.39 6.19
N TYR A 361 6.61 -5.14 6.44
CA TYR A 361 6.71 -4.45 7.71
C TYR A 361 5.31 -4.14 8.23
N GLN A 362 4.96 -4.69 9.40
CA GLN A 362 3.71 -4.34 10.08
C GLN A 362 3.83 -2.96 10.72
N LEU A 363 3.10 -1.98 10.17
CA LEU A 363 3.10 -0.59 10.64
C LEU A 363 2.27 -0.41 11.91
N THR A 364 1.08 -1.01 11.97
CA THR A 364 0.13 -0.79 13.08
C THR A 364 -0.05 -2.03 13.95
N LYS A 365 -0.48 -1.82 15.20
CA LYS A 365 -0.77 -2.87 16.18
C LYS A 365 -1.93 -2.48 17.10
N GLY A 366 -2.69 -3.49 17.55
CA GLY A 366 -3.54 -3.45 18.73
C GLY A 366 -4.96 -2.89 18.52
N ALA A 367 -5.38 -2.73 17.26
CA ALA A 367 -6.75 -2.38 16.88
C ALA A 367 -7.00 -2.79 15.42
N PRO A 368 -8.25 -2.96 14.97
CA PRO A 368 -8.52 -3.02 13.54
C PRO A 368 -8.14 -1.69 12.88
N ASN A 369 -7.21 -1.75 11.93
CA ASN A 369 -6.66 -0.64 11.16
C ASN A 369 -6.79 -0.97 9.66
N GLU A 370 -7.48 -0.12 8.92
CA GLU A 370 -7.89 -0.41 7.54
C GLU A 370 -7.75 0.80 6.63
N ASN A 371 -7.85 0.56 5.32
CA ASN A 371 -7.91 1.60 4.27
C ASN A 371 -6.73 2.59 4.33
N PRO A 372 -5.48 2.11 4.24
CA PRO A 372 -4.30 2.97 4.24
C PRO A 372 -4.25 3.86 2.98
N ARG A 373 -3.70 5.07 3.14
CA ARG A 373 -3.29 5.96 2.05
C ARG A 373 -1.99 6.67 2.44
N TRP A 374 -1.05 6.77 1.50
CA TRP A 374 0.20 7.50 1.70
C TRP A 374 -0.03 9.01 1.72
N SER A 375 0.70 9.72 2.58
CA SER A 375 0.89 11.16 2.42
C SER A 375 1.72 11.45 1.17
N PRO A 376 1.57 12.62 0.52
CA PRO A 376 2.28 12.94 -0.73
C PRO A 376 3.82 12.91 -0.62
N ASP A 377 4.37 13.11 0.57
CA ASP A 377 5.80 13.05 0.87
C ASP A 377 6.31 11.64 1.23
N SER A 378 5.44 10.62 1.15
CA SER A 378 5.67 9.24 1.61
C SER A 378 6.02 9.10 3.10
N GLY A 379 5.92 10.16 3.91
CA GLY A 379 6.35 10.14 5.31
C GLY A 379 5.36 9.50 6.27
N ARG A 380 4.08 9.40 5.89
CA ARG A 380 2.97 8.98 6.76
C ARG A 380 1.96 8.11 6.01
N ILE A 381 1.29 7.24 6.76
CA ILE A 381 0.08 6.56 6.31
C ILE A 381 -1.11 7.12 7.09
N ILE A 382 -2.14 7.58 6.38
CA ILE A 382 -3.46 7.86 6.95
C ILE A 382 -4.36 6.64 6.78
N PHE A 383 -5.19 6.35 7.77
CA PHE A 383 -6.02 5.16 7.82
C PHE A 383 -7.21 5.35 8.76
N GLN A 384 -8.16 4.41 8.71
CA GLN A 384 -9.23 4.33 9.70
C GLN A 384 -8.87 3.31 10.78
N SER A 385 -9.21 3.60 12.04
CA SER A 385 -8.94 2.72 13.17
C SER A 385 -10.12 2.65 14.12
N LYS A 386 -10.39 1.46 14.65
CA LYS A 386 -11.41 1.19 15.69
C LYS A 386 -10.90 1.31 17.12
N ARG A 387 -9.67 1.80 17.31
CA ARG A 387 -8.97 1.81 18.61
C ARG A 387 -9.66 2.59 19.73
N THR A 388 -10.58 3.50 19.41
CA THR A 388 -11.38 4.27 20.37
C THR A 388 -12.84 3.81 20.43
N GLY A 389 -13.17 2.64 19.87
CA GLY A 389 -14.52 2.07 19.82
C GLY A 389 -15.35 2.50 18.60
N TYR A 390 -14.95 3.56 17.91
CA TYR A 390 -15.55 4.03 16.65
C TYR A 390 -14.51 4.01 15.53
N TRP A 391 -14.97 3.90 14.28
CA TRP A 391 -14.09 4.06 13.11
C TRP A 391 -13.71 5.54 12.99
N GLU A 392 -12.51 5.87 13.43
CA GLU A 392 -11.97 7.22 13.39
C GLU A 392 -10.78 7.30 12.43
N VAL A 393 -10.44 8.49 11.96
CA VAL A 393 -9.29 8.73 11.09
C VAL A 393 -8.05 8.99 11.94
N TRP A 394 -6.99 8.25 11.63
CA TRP A 394 -5.68 8.33 12.27
C TRP A 394 -4.60 8.43 11.20
N ASP A 395 -3.46 8.98 11.57
CA ASP A 395 -2.25 8.84 10.77
C ASP A 395 -1.06 8.42 11.61
N GLN A 396 -0.13 7.72 10.97
CA GLN A 396 1.09 7.24 11.61
C GLN A 396 2.30 7.52 10.72
N GLU A 397 3.39 7.97 11.33
CA GLU A 397 4.69 8.10 10.67
C GLU A 397 5.20 6.74 10.21
N VAL A 398 5.70 6.70 8.98
CA VAL A 398 6.41 5.53 8.46
C VAL A 398 7.86 5.63 8.92
N PRO A 399 8.39 4.61 9.62
CA PRO A 399 9.76 4.64 10.08
C PRO A 399 10.74 4.84 8.91
N GLN A 400 11.79 5.64 9.13
CA GLN A 400 12.74 5.99 8.09
C GLN A 400 13.47 4.76 7.54
N GLU A 401 13.69 3.74 8.36
CA GLU A 401 14.23 2.45 7.94
C GLU A 401 13.31 1.68 6.99
N VAL A 402 11.99 1.87 7.06
CA VAL A 402 11.00 1.28 6.14
C VAL A 402 10.94 2.08 4.83
N LEU A 403 11.11 3.40 4.92
CA LEU A 403 11.25 4.24 3.73
C LEU A 403 12.61 4.04 3.03
N ARG A 404 13.62 3.60 3.78
CA ARG A 404 14.98 3.24 3.33
C ARG A 404 15.10 1.78 2.93
N SER A 405 14.34 0.85 3.49
CA SER A 405 14.14 -0.44 2.84
C SER A 405 13.42 -0.14 1.53
N GLY A 406 13.90 -0.64 0.39
CA GLY A 406 13.61 -0.14 -0.96
C GLY A 406 13.92 1.34 -1.29
N LYS A 407 14.64 2.05 -0.43
CA LYS A 407 15.73 2.97 -0.79
C LYS A 407 17.05 2.32 -0.35
N PHE A 408 17.27 1.07 -0.81
CA PHE A 408 18.42 0.20 -0.53
C PHE A 408 19.40 0.68 0.56
N ALA A 409 19.02 0.54 1.84
CA ALA A 409 19.97 0.64 2.94
C ALA A 409 20.68 -0.71 3.16
N TYR A 410 21.88 -0.79 2.59
CA TYR A 410 23.07 -1.52 3.05
C TYR A 410 22.85 -2.77 3.92
N VAL A 411 22.67 -3.93 3.28
CA VAL A 411 23.16 -5.20 3.81
C VAL A 411 24.43 -5.51 3.03
N GLY A 412 25.56 -5.60 3.74
CA GLY A 412 26.91 -5.55 3.16
C GLY A 412 27.17 -6.52 2.01
N MET A 413 28.07 -6.11 1.12
CA MET A 413 28.58 -6.89 -0.01
C MET A 413 28.90 -8.33 0.44
N ILE A 414 28.11 -9.31 0.00
CA ILE A 414 28.42 -10.71 0.25
C ILE A 414 29.39 -11.13 -0.86
N ARG A 415 30.67 -11.25 -0.49
CA ARG A 415 31.72 -11.74 -1.41
C ARG A 415 32.02 -13.21 -1.16
N GLY A 416 32.39 -13.89 -2.23
CA GLY A 416 33.09 -15.17 -2.12
C GLY A 416 34.36 -15.01 -1.29
N ARG A 417 34.66 -15.98 -0.40
CA ARG A 417 35.88 -16.00 0.43
C ARG A 417 36.74 -17.19 0.05
N GLY A 418 38.06 -17.02 0.06
CA GLY A 418 39.02 -18.10 -0.20
C GLY A 418 39.04 -18.61 -1.65
N GLY A 419 38.72 -17.76 -2.64
CA GLY A 419 38.71 -18.13 -4.06
C GLY A 419 37.47 -18.91 -4.53
N HIS A 420 36.46 -19.01 -3.67
CA HIS A 420 35.19 -19.67 -3.98
C HIS A 420 34.02 -18.69 -3.92
N ASP A 421 33.07 -18.86 -4.82
CA ASP A 421 31.76 -18.22 -4.82
C ASP A 421 30.91 -18.78 -3.66
N LEU A 422 30.06 -17.93 -3.09
CA LEU A 422 29.11 -18.28 -2.05
C LEU A 422 27.69 -18.24 -2.64
N LEU A 423 26.94 -19.30 -2.48
CA LEU A 423 25.55 -19.39 -2.91
C LEU A 423 24.65 -19.64 -1.70
N LYS A 424 23.73 -18.72 -1.44
CA LYS A 424 22.67 -18.89 -0.44
C LYS A 424 21.36 -19.24 -1.12
N LEU A 425 20.74 -20.31 -0.65
CA LEU A 425 19.46 -20.81 -1.13
C LEU A 425 18.34 -20.40 -0.17
N ARG A 426 17.14 -20.27 -0.71
CA ARG A 426 15.95 -19.82 0.06
C ARG A 426 15.52 -20.76 1.19
N ASN A 427 15.93 -22.02 1.12
CA ASN A 427 15.67 -22.99 2.20
C ASN A 427 16.65 -22.82 3.38
N GLY A 428 17.56 -21.83 3.34
CA GLY A 428 18.56 -21.56 4.37
C GLY A 428 19.92 -22.20 4.08
N ASP A 429 20.03 -23.06 3.06
CA ASP A 429 21.29 -23.72 2.73
C ASP A 429 22.32 -22.71 2.19
N SER A 430 23.58 -22.95 2.55
CA SER A 430 24.72 -22.17 2.04
C SER A 430 25.75 -23.12 1.42
N LEU A 431 26.07 -22.87 0.15
CA LEU A 431 27.01 -23.66 -0.64
C LEU A 431 28.21 -22.81 -1.03
N THR A 432 29.40 -23.40 -0.99
CA THR A 432 30.65 -22.78 -1.47
C THR A 432 31.18 -23.53 -2.68
N GLY A 433 31.64 -22.81 -3.71
CA GLY A 433 32.03 -23.43 -4.97
C GLY A 433 32.38 -22.43 -6.06
N THR A 434 31.99 -22.72 -7.30
CA THR A 434 32.23 -21.85 -8.45
C THR A 434 30.98 -21.82 -9.33
N ILE A 435 30.46 -20.62 -9.60
CA ILE A 435 29.45 -20.37 -10.61
C ILE A 435 30.12 -20.47 -11.99
N LEU A 436 29.59 -21.34 -12.83
CA LEU A 436 30.11 -21.65 -14.16
C LEU A 436 29.45 -20.84 -15.27
N ASN A 437 28.38 -20.08 -14.96
CA ASN A 437 27.77 -19.15 -15.90
C ASN A 437 28.82 -18.10 -16.29
N PRO A 438 29.15 -17.94 -17.59
CA PRO A 438 30.16 -16.98 -18.03
C PRO A 438 29.66 -15.53 -17.92
N GLU A 439 28.34 -15.33 -18.01
CA GLU A 439 27.67 -14.04 -17.94
C GLU A 439 26.32 -14.18 -17.24
N VAL A 440 25.79 -13.03 -16.80
CA VAL A 440 24.44 -12.87 -16.29
C VAL A 440 23.76 -11.72 -17.01
N THR A 441 22.54 -11.97 -17.50
CA THR A 441 21.78 -11.03 -18.32
C THR A 441 20.65 -10.44 -17.51
N LEU A 442 20.68 -9.12 -17.31
CA LEU A 442 19.69 -8.36 -16.56
C LEU A 442 18.86 -7.50 -17.53
N ARG A 443 17.55 -7.72 -17.58
CA ARG A 443 16.60 -6.88 -18.31
C ARG A 443 15.96 -5.88 -17.35
N ASN A 444 16.15 -4.59 -17.56
CA ASN A 444 15.55 -3.53 -16.76
C ASN A 444 14.70 -2.58 -17.63
N ALA A 445 14.20 -1.49 -17.04
CA ALA A 445 13.29 -0.55 -17.70
C ALA A 445 13.94 0.27 -18.83
N TYR A 446 15.28 0.25 -18.95
CA TYR A 446 16.04 1.09 -19.87
C TYR A 446 16.98 0.29 -20.80
N SER A 447 17.30 -0.96 -20.50
CA SER A 447 18.22 -1.77 -21.31
C SER A 447 18.19 -3.26 -20.93
N GLU A 448 18.84 -4.07 -21.77
CA GLU A 448 19.27 -5.43 -21.43
C GLU A 448 20.79 -5.43 -21.22
N LEU A 449 21.22 -5.64 -19.97
CA LEU A 449 22.61 -5.56 -19.55
C LEU A 449 23.20 -6.95 -19.43
N ARG A 450 24.30 -7.20 -20.14
CA ARG A 450 25.06 -8.45 -20.04
C ARG A 450 26.33 -8.20 -19.24
N PHE A 451 26.40 -8.80 -18.05
CA PHE A 451 27.55 -8.70 -17.18
C PHE A 451 28.36 -9.99 -17.24
N SER A 452 29.62 -9.89 -17.64
CA SER A 452 30.53 -11.04 -17.53
C SER A 452 30.77 -11.38 -16.05
N ARG A 453 30.90 -12.67 -15.74
CA ARG A 453 31.08 -13.17 -14.36
C ARG A 453 32.18 -12.44 -13.58
N GLY A 454 33.28 -12.09 -14.25
CA GLY A 454 34.44 -11.43 -13.63
C GLY A 454 34.16 -10.03 -13.08
N VAL A 455 33.11 -9.34 -13.55
CA VAL A 455 32.74 -8.01 -13.02
C VAL A 455 31.67 -8.08 -11.92
N LEU A 456 31.04 -9.23 -11.73
CA LEU A 456 29.99 -9.41 -10.74
C LEU A 456 30.58 -9.52 -9.34
N ALA A 457 29.97 -8.84 -8.38
CA ALA A 457 30.29 -8.98 -6.96
C ALA A 457 29.18 -9.74 -6.23
N THR A 458 27.93 -9.34 -6.43
CA THR A 458 26.79 -9.93 -5.75
C THR A 458 25.58 -9.94 -6.68
N LEU A 459 24.84 -11.05 -6.68
CA LEU A 459 23.47 -11.10 -7.22
C LEU A 459 22.54 -11.40 -6.07
N LYS A 460 21.57 -10.53 -5.81
CA LYS A 460 20.56 -10.73 -4.76
C LYS A 460 19.21 -10.89 -5.42
N PHE A 461 18.52 -11.96 -5.07
CA PHE A 461 17.17 -12.24 -5.53
C PHE A 461 16.21 -12.05 -4.35
N PRO A 462 15.57 -10.89 -4.18
CA PRO A 462 14.61 -10.69 -3.09
C PRO A 462 13.33 -11.52 -3.30
N GLY A 463 12.74 -11.51 -4.51
CA GLY A 463 11.39 -12.03 -4.79
C GLY A 463 11.26 -13.49 -5.27
N GLY A 464 12.35 -14.14 -5.70
CA GLY A 464 12.42 -15.61 -5.77
C GLY A 464 11.59 -16.42 -6.75
N LYS A 465 10.61 -15.88 -7.45
CA LYS A 465 9.95 -16.62 -8.55
C LYS A 465 10.08 -15.95 -9.90
N GLU A 466 10.35 -14.65 -9.91
CA GLU A 466 10.17 -13.84 -11.13
C GLU A 466 11.48 -13.37 -11.75
N GLY A 467 12.63 -13.69 -11.12
CA GLY A 467 13.95 -13.31 -11.62
C GLY A 467 14.37 -11.89 -11.30
N LEU A 468 13.53 -11.08 -10.64
CA LEU A 468 13.93 -9.76 -10.15
C LEU A 468 15.14 -9.89 -9.21
N ALA A 469 16.20 -9.17 -9.55
CA ALA A 469 17.46 -9.18 -8.83
C ALA A 469 18.09 -7.78 -8.74
N GLU A 470 18.87 -7.58 -7.68
CA GLU A 470 19.87 -6.53 -7.58
C GLU A 470 21.22 -7.13 -8.00
N VAL A 471 21.80 -6.57 -9.05
CA VAL A 471 23.14 -6.89 -9.54
C VAL A 471 24.10 -5.83 -9.01
N ILE A 472 25.06 -6.26 -8.20
CA ILE A 472 26.15 -5.42 -7.71
C ILE A 472 27.42 -5.88 -8.41
N VAL A 473 28.09 -4.96 -9.09
CA VAL A 473 29.39 -5.22 -9.75
C VAL A 473 30.55 -4.76 -8.85
N LEU A 474 31.79 -5.13 -9.21
CA LEU A 474 32.96 -4.98 -8.34
C LEU A 474 33.31 -3.56 -7.93
N ASN A 475 33.01 -2.56 -8.78
CA ASN A 475 33.20 -1.14 -8.46
C ASN A 475 32.12 -0.59 -7.50
N GLY A 476 31.11 -1.40 -7.16
CA GLY A 476 30.01 -1.02 -6.28
C GLY A 476 28.77 -0.49 -7.00
N ASP A 477 28.80 -0.39 -8.33
CA ASP A 477 27.62 -0.04 -9.12
C ASP A 477 26.51 -1.08 -8.94
N LYS A 478 25.27 -0.61 -9.03
CA LYS A 478 24.05 -1.34 -8.72
C LYS A 478 23.03 -1.20 -9.83
N PHE A 479 22.49 -2.34 -10.25
CA PHE A 479 21.47 -2.43 -11.28
C PHE A 479 20.34 -3.33 -10.80
N SER A 480 19.12 -2.84 -10.93
CA SER A 480 17.92 -3.60 -10.57
C SER A 480 17.20 -4.02 -11.85
N GLY A 481 16.76 -5.29 -11.92
CA GLY A 481 16.05 -5.79 -13.09
C GLY A 481 15.81 -7.30 -13.03
N PHE A 482 15.29 -7.84 -14.13
CA PHE A 482 14.97 -9.25 -14.26
C PHE A 482 16.15 -10.02 -14.85
N VAL A 483 16.69 -10.97 -14.10
CA VAL A 483 17.71 -11.90 -14.56
C VAL A 483 17.05 -12.94 -15.47
N LEU A 484 17.58 -13.07 -16.69
CA LEU A 484 16.99 -13.92 -17.73
C LEU A 484 17.40 -15.39 -17.62
N GLU A 485 18.49 -15.68 -16.91
CA GLU A 485 18.95 -17.05 -16.68
C GLU A 485 17.94 -17.83 -15.83
N LYS A 486 17.49 -18.99 -16.33
CA LYS A 486 16.57 -19.88 -15.59
C LYS A 486 17.25 -20.65 -14.45
N ALA A 487 18.56 -20.88 -14.56
CA ALA A 487 19.34 -21.64 -13.59
C ALA A 487 20.81 -21.20 -13.56
N LEU A 488 21.44 -21.40 -12.41
CA LEU A 488 22.88 -21.29 -12.20
C LEU A 488 23.51 -22.68 -12.29
N ARG A 489 24.56 -22.80 -13.10
CA ARG A 489 25.47 -23.95 -13.08
C ARG A 489 26.51 -23.68 -12.01
N PHE A 490 26.54 -24.53 -10.98
CA PHE A 490 27.38 -24.35 -9.81
C PHE A 490 28.20 -25.62 -9.55
N LYS A 491 29.52 -25.50 -9.42
CA LYS A 491 30.39 -26.60 -9.00
C LYS A 491 30.77 -26.41 -7.55
N THR A 492 30.38 -27.31 -6.65
CA THR A 492 30.74 -27.25 -5.23
C THR A 492 32.26 -27.33 -5.05
N SER A 493 32.77 -26.88 -3.89
CA SER A 493 34.19 -26.99 -3.54
C SER A 493 34.70 -28.44 -3.51
N GLN A 494 33.80 -29.42 -3.30
CA GLN A 494 34.09 -30.86 -3.36
C GLN A 494 34.03 -31.43 -4.79
N GLY A 495 33.76 -30.60 -5.80
CA GLY A 495 33.81 -30.96 -7.21
C GLY A 495 32.47 -31.39 -7.83
N THR A 496 31.38 -31.45 -7.06
CA THR A 496 30.05 -31.83 -7.55
C THR A 496 29.44 -30.72 -8.39
N ALA A 497 29.01 -31.02 -9.62
CA ALA A 497 28.26 -30.07 -10.44
C ALA A 497 26.76 -30.14 -10.11
N LEU A 498 26.16 -28.97 -9.92
CA LEU A 498 24.75 -28.77 -9.61
C LEU A 498 24.16 -27.76 -10.59
N GLU A 499 22.92 -27.99 -11.00
CA GLU A 499 22.11 -27.00 -11.72
C GLU A 499 21.01 -26.53 -10.77
N ILE A 500 21.06 -25.26 -10.41
CA ILE A 500 20.22 -24.67 -9.37
C ILE A 500 19.31 -23.66 -10.05
N ARG A 501 18.00 -23.94 -10.06
CA ARG A 501 17.00 -23.02 -10.61
C ARG A 501 17.05 -21.69 -9.88
N MET A 502 16.93 -20.58 -10.63
CA MET A 502 17.03 -19.24 -10.03
C MET A 502 15.99 -18.99 -8.95
N GLU A 503 14.83 -19.64 -9.05
CA GLU A 503 13.78 -19.54 -8.04
C GLU A 503 14.19 -20.05 -6.64
N LYS A 504 15.23 -20.88 -6.57
CA LYS A 504 15.77 -21.41 -5.31
C LYS A 504 16.89 -20.55 -4.74
N VAL A 505 17.42 -19.62 -5.53
CA VAL A 505 18.55 -18.78 -5.17
C VAL A 505 18.04 -17.56 -4.41
N GLU A 506 18.65 -17.27 -3.27
CA GLU A 506 18.44 -16.05 -2.49
C GLU A 506 19.53 -15.03 -2.79
N THR A 507 20.81 -15.45 -2.74
CA THR A 507 21.94 -14.56 -2.98
C THR A 507 23.14 -15.34 -3.51
N VAL A 508 23.89 -14.73 -4.43
CA VAL A 508 25.17 -15.20 -4.94
C VAL A 508 26.22 -14.16 -4.62
N GLY A 509 27.28 -14.54 -3.92
CA GLY A 509 28.49 -13.75 -3.74
C GLY A 509 29.60 -14.29 -4.61
N PHE A 510 30.06 -13.50 -5.57
CA PHE A 510 31.13 -13.89 -6.48
C PHE A 510 32.49 -13.67 -5.83
N SER A 511 33.41 -14.58 -6.12
CA SER A 511 34.83 -14.44 -5.86
C SER A 511 35.48 -13.78 -7.07
N SER A 512 36.28 -12.74 -6.80
CA SER A 512 37.06 -12.01 -7.80
C SER A 512 38.54 -12.15 -7.52
N SER A 513 39.38 -12.07 -8.55
CA SER A 513 40.82 -11.97 -8.37
C SER A 513 41.21 -10.58 -7.81
N PRO A 514 42.34 -10.46 -7.09
CA PRO A 514 42.83 -9.18 -6.58
C PRO A 514 43.15 -8.14 -7.68
N GLU A 515 43.43 -8.58 -8.91
CA GLU A 515 43.75 -7.70 -10.04
C GLU A 515 42.50 -7.03 -10.64
N GLU A 516 41.33 -7.70 -10.59
CA GLU A 516 40.05 -7.19 -11.10
C GLU A 516 39.41 -6.10 -10.21
N SER A 517 39.83 -6.00 -8.94
CA SER A 517 39.30 -5.02 -7.97
C SER A 517 39.88 -3.61 -8.10
N ARG A 518 40.82 -3.36 -9.02
CA ARG A 518 41.45 -2.05 -9.22
C ARG A 518 41.04 -1.41 -10.54
N ARG A 519 39.92 -0.70 -10.53
CA ARG A 519 39.59 0.42 -11.43
C ARG A 519 38.36 1.15 -10.85
N LEU A 520 38.60 1.96 -9.82
CA LEU A 520 37.70 3.08 -9.52
C LEU A 520 38.25 4.25 -10.33
N GLY A 521 37.64 4.52 -11.48
CA GLY A 521 37.98 5.66 -12.31
C GLY A 521 37.31 6.94 -11.80
N ASP A 522 37.79 8.10 -12.26
CA ASP A 522 37.21 9.43 -12.02
C ASP A 522 35.85 9.63 -12.76
N SER A 523 35.13 8.55 -13.05
CA SER A 523 33.95 8.59 -13.90
C SER A 523 32.75 9.26 -13.20
N PRO A 524 31.84 9.88 -13.99
CA PRO A 524 30.58 10.41 -13.49
C PRO A 524 29.74 9.37 -12.75
N GLU A 525 29.09 9.80 -11.66
CA GLU A 525 28.11 9.00 -10.92
C GLU A 525 26.71 9.33 -11.45
N ILE A 526 25.96 8.32 -11.83
CA ILE A 526 24.61 8.44 -12.40
C ILE A 526 23.64 7.71 -11.49
N ILE A 527 22.61 8.44 -11.05
CA ILE A 527 21.55 7.95 -10.19
C ILE A 527 20.25 7.99 -10.99
N LEU A 528 19.61 6.84 -11.12
CA LEU A 528 18.31 6.73 -11.78
C LEU A 528 17.16 6.89 -10.77
N ARG A 529 15.98 7.23 -11.27
CA ARG A 529 14.77 7.42 -10.44
C ARG A 529 14.31 6.15 -9.73
N ASN A 530 14.62 4.98 -10.28
CA ASN A 530 14.36 3.69 -9.64
C ASN A 530 15.36 3.35 -8.52
N GLY A 531 16.37 4.19 -8.29
CA GLY A 531 17.40 3.99 -7.27
C GLY A 531 18.65 3.26 -7.76
N ASP A 532 18.71 2.84 -9.03
CA ASP A 532 19.95 2.31 -9.61
C ASP A 532 21.05 3.37 -9.60
N LEU A 533 22.27 2.91 -9.36
CA LEU A 533 23.45 3.75 -9.15
C LEU A 533 24.61 3.16 -9.91
N PHE A 534 25.17 3.88 -10.88
CA PHE A 534 26.32 3.38 -11.61
C PHE A 534 27.26 4.48 -12.06
N SER A 535 28.48 4.08 -12.42
CA SER A 535 29.53 4.96 -12.89
C SER A 535 29.89 4.65 -14.33
N GLY A 536 30.16 5.70 -15.10
CA GLY A 536 30.51 5.52 -16.50
C GLY A 536 30.76 6.83 -17.24
N LYS A 537 31.52 6.72 -18.33
CA LYS A 537 31.83 7.85 -19.21
C LYS A 537 30.61 8.21 -20.05
N LEU A 538 30.14 9.44 -19.91
CA LEU A 538 29.16 10.01 -20.85
C LEU A 538 29.82 10.17 -22.23
N LEU A 539 29.19 9.55 -23.23
CA LEU A 539 29.63 9.64 -24.63
C LEU A 539 28.96 10.80 -25.36
N THR A 540 27.89 11.37 -24.80
CA THR A 540 27.25 12.60 -25.28
C THR A 540 28.11 13.82 -24.90
N PRO A 541 28.72 14.55 -25.86
CA PRO A 541 29.70 15.61 -25.54
C PRO A 541 29.07 16.94 -25.08
N GLN A 542 27.80 17.18 -25.43
CA GLN A 542 27.06 18.40 -25.11
C GLN A 542 25.57 18.10 -24.99
N VAL A 543 24.84 18.93 -24.24
CA VAL A 543 23.39 18.90 -24.13
C VAL A 543 22.79 20.24 -24.54
N THR A 544 21.59 20.20 -25.09
CA THR A 544 20.82 21.36 -25.55
C THR A 544 19.62 21.53 -24.63
N LEU A 545 19.56 22.65 -23.91
CA LEU A 545 18.46 22.99 -23.03
C LEU A 545 17.49 23.96 -23.71
N GLN A 546 16.22 23.59 -23.73
CA GLN A 546 15.14 24.52 -24.01
C GLN A 546 14.78 25.26 -22.72
N THR A 547 15.15 26.54 -22.64
CA THR A 547 14.86 27.41 -21.48
C THR A 547 13.72 28.37 -21.81
N GLY A 548 13.25 29.12 -20.80
CA GLY A 548 12.26 30.20 -20.98
C GLY A 548 12.78 31.40 -21.79
N TYR A 549 14.09 31.51 -22.01
CA TYR A 549 14.74 32.59 -22.75
C TYR A 549 15.42 32.12 -24.06
N GLY A 550 15.20 30.87 -24.46
CA GLY A 550 15.72 30.30 -25.72
C GLY A 550 16.49 29.00 -25.53
N GLU A 551 17.12 28.54 -26.60
CA GLU A 551 17.98 27.35 -26.57
C GLU A 551 19.38 27.68 -26.07
N VAL A 552 19.88 26.84 -25.16
CA VAL A 552 21.24 26.96 -24.62
C VAL A 552 21.96 25.63 -24.81
N LYS A 553 23.11 25.65 -25.49
CA LYS A 553 23.97 24.48 -25.65
C LYS A 553 25.09 24.52 -24.63
N VAL A 554 25.27 23.42 -23.91
CA VAL A 554 26.23 23.32 -22.81
C VAL A 554 27.10 22.08 -23.02
N ARG A 555 28.43 22.23 -22.93
CA ARG A 555 29.35 21.08 -23.06
C ARG A 555 29.37 20.30 -21.75
N MET A 556 29.39 18.96 -21.82
CA MET A 556 29.40 18.12 -20.60
C MET A 556 30.60 18.40 -19.68
N GLU A 557 31.74 18.84 -20.23
CA GLU A 557 32.94 19.22 -19.47
C GLU A 557 32.77 20.49 -18.63
N GLU A 558 31.78 21.32 -18.94
CA GLU A 558 31.48 22.56 -18.21
C GLU A 558 30.42 22.35 -17.13
N ILE A 559 29.84 21.15 -17.03
CA ILE A 559 28.76 20.83 -16.10
C ILE A 559 29.34 20.14 -14.86
N ALA A 560 28.87 20.54 -13.68
CA ALA A 560 29.16 19.88 -12.41
C ALA A 560 28.07 18.86 -12.05
N THR A 561 26.79 19.27 -12.15
CA THR A 561 25.65 18.39 -11.86
C THR A 561 24.50 18.61 -12.82
N ILE A 562 23.75 17.54 -13.09
CA ILE A 562 22.45 17.59 -13.73
C ILE A 562 21.45 16.96 -12.75
N GLU A 563 20.44 17.71 -12.36
CA GLU A 563 19.36 17.25 -11.49
C GLU A 563 18.03 17.35 -12.21
N ASN A 564 17.33 16.23 -12.35
CA ASN A 564 16.07 16.15 -13.09
C ASN A 564 14.87 16.11 -12.13
N SER A 565 13.93 17.01 -12.36
CA SER A 565 12.68 17.13 -11.59
C SER A 565 11.47 17.06 -12.51
N GLY A 566 10.30 16.72 -11.97
CA GLY A 566 9.08 16.50 -12.77
C GLY A 566 8.97 15.09 -13.36
N GLN A 567 7.75 14.70 -13.75
CA GLN A 567 7.43 13.37 -14.31
C GLN A 567 6.92 13.45 -15.76
N GLU A 568 6.01 14.37 -16.08
CA GLU A 568 5.47 14.55 -17.45
C GLU A 568 6.32 15.50 -18.31
N ARG A 569 6.95 16.47 -17.66
CA ARG A 569 7.89 17.40 -18.28
C ARG A 569 9.13 17.48 -17.41
N VAL A 570 10.20 16.84 -17.86
CA VAL A 570 11.45 16.81 -17.10
C VAL A 570 12.12 18.16 -17.22
N ILE A 571 12.22 18.84 -16.08
CA ILE A 571 12.96 20.07 -15.94
C ILE A 571 14.32 19.71 -15.33
N SER A 572 15.36 19.94 -16.12
CA SER A 572 16.74 19.74 -15.72
C SER A 572 17.29 21.03 -15.13
N ARG A 573 17.81 20.92 -13.91
CA ARG A 573 18.64 21.94 -13.27
C ARG A 573 20.10 21.55 -13.49
N ILE A 574 20.80 22.31 -14.31
CA ILE A 574 22.22 22.11 -14.61
C ILE A 574 23.02 23.11 -13.81
N THR A 575 23.89 22.60 -12.93
CA THR A 575 24.89 23.41 -12.23
C THR A 575 26.19 23.31 -12.99
N MET A 576 26.70 24.44 -13.44
CA MET A 576 27.96 24.60 -14.15
C MET A 576 29.15 24.54 -13.19
N VAL A 577 30.32 24.21 -13.71
CA VAL A 577 31.59 24.17 -12.94
C VAL A 577 31.93 25.53 -12.31
N ASN A 578 31.57 26.63 -12.97
CA ASN A 578 31.78 27.99 -12.46
C ASN A 578 30.73 28.43 -11.41
N GLY A 579 29.75 27.57 -11.09
CA GLY A 579 28.67 27.85 -10.14
C GLY A 579 27.39 28.40 -10.75
N ASP A 580 27.37 28.70 -12.06
CA ASP A 580 26.15 29.15 -12.73
C ASP A 580 25.11 28.03 -12.77
N VAL A 581 23.82 28.41 -12.72
CA VAL A 581 22.71 27.45 -12.75
C VAL A 581 21.81 27.76 -13.93
N ILE A 582 21.61 26.77 -14.79
CA ILE A 582 20.75 26.84 -15.96
C ILE A 582 19.60 25.85 -15.75
N GLN A 583 18.37 26.31 -15.96
CA GLN A 583 17.18 25.47 -15.83
C GLN A 583 16.43 25.44 -17.16
N GLY A 584 16.11 24.23 -17.61
CA GLY A 584 15.42 24.01 -18.88
C GLY A 584 15.18 22.54 -19.14
N GLU A 585 14.57 22.24 -20.28
CA GLU A 585 14.31 20.87 -20.71
C GLU A 585 15.44 20.42 -21.64
N ILE A 586 16.14 19.33 -21.28
CA ILE A 586 17.15 18.73 -22.17
C ILE A 586 16.45 18.18 -23.41
N ARG A 587 16.89 18.59 -24.60
CA ARG A 587 16.29 18.20 -25.89
C ARG A 587 16.76 16.84 -26.39
N GLU A 588 17.96 16.41 -26.02
CA GLU A 588 18.46 15.09 -26.36
C GLU A 588 17.55 14.01 -25.72
N ASP A 589 17.10 13.06 -26.54
CA ASP A 589 16.22 11.99 -26.07
C ASP A 589 16.98 11.01 -25.15
N ASP A 590 18.22 10.68 -25.53
CA ASP A 590 19.07 9.71 -24.85
C ASP A 590 20.46 10.26 -24.51
N LEU A 591 20.96 9.91 -23.33
CA LEU A 591 22.35 10.08 -22.93
C LEU A 591 23.06 8.74 -22.98
N ARG A 592 24.00 8.60 -23.91
CA ARG A 592 24.78 7.37 -24.05
C ARG A 592 25.91 7.32 -23.03
N VAL A 593 26.00 6.22 -22.29
CA VAL A 593 26.97 6.01 -21.22
C VAL A 593 27.77 4.74 -21.48
N ALA A 594 29.09 4.83 -21.47
CA ALA A 594 29.96 3.66 -21.37
C ALA A 594 30.20 3.37 -19.89
N LEU A 595 29.59 2.31 -19.36
CA LEU A 595 29.76 1.90 -17.96
C LEU A 595 31.21 1.55 -17.67
N ASP A 596 31.69 1.88 -16.47
CA ASP A 596 33.06 1.55 -16.03
C ASP A 596 33.28 0.03 -15.97
N MET A 597 32.24 -0.71 -15.57
CA MET A 597 32.21 -2.17 -15.45
C MET A 597 30.91 -2.73 -16.05
N GLY A 598 30.77 -2.67 -17.37
CA GLY A 598 29.59 -3.19 -18.05
C GLY A 598 29.50 -2.78 -19.53
N PRO A 599 28.36 -3.06 -20.19
CA PRO A 599 28.10 -2.62 -21.55
C PRO A 599 27.88 -1.09 -21.62
N ALA A 600 27.93 -0.54 -22.82
CA ALA A 600 27.42 0.81 -23.05
C ALA A 600 25.89 0.80 -23.10
N ILE A 601 25.25 1.82 -22.53
CA ILE A 601 23.80 1.92 -22.40
C ILE A 601 23.32 3.29 -22.88
N ASP A 602 22.11 3.32 -23.44
CA ASP A 602 21.41 4.56 -23.78
C ASP A 602 20.37 4.83 -22.68
N LEU A 603 20.46 6.00 -22.06
CA LEU A 603 19.58 6.39 -20.94
C LEU A 603 18.64 7.51 -21.37
N TYR A 604 17.35 7.20 -21.37
CA TYR A 604 16.31 8.20 -21.47
C TYR A 604 16.39 9.19 -20.31
N LYS A 605 16.37 10.49 -20.61
CA LYS A 605 16.48 11.57 -19.62
C LYS A 605 15.45 11.46 -18.48
N ASP A 606 14.29 10.89 -18.76
CA ASP A 606 13.19 10.72 -17.79
C ASP A 606 13.52 9.71 -16.69
N ASN A 607 14.38 8.74 -16.97
CA ASN A 607 14.82 7.75 -15.99
C ASN A 607 15.94 8.27 -15.09
N ILE A 608 16.61 9.35 -15.48
CA ILE A 608 17.76 9.91 -14.76
C ILE A 608 17.24 10.84 -13.67
N LEU A 609 17.65 10.60 -12.42
CA LEU A 609 17.39 11.50 -11.30
C LEU A 609 18.51 12.53 -11.17
N THR A 610 19.76 12.07 -11.19
CA THR A 610 20.92 12.93 -10.98
C THR A 610 22.13 12.39 -11.73
N ILE A 611 22.92 13.28 -12.33
CA ILE A 611 24.27 13.02 -12.82
C ILE A 611 25.23 13.93 -12.05
N ARG A 612 26.26 13.34 -11.46
CA ARG A 612 27.35 14.07 -10.80
C ARG A 612 28.64 13.85 -11.57
N LEU A 613 29.14 14.91 -12.18
CA LEU A 613 30.39 14.90 -12.93
C LEU A 613 31.52 15.21 -11.94
N ARG A 614 32.41 14.26 -11.67
CA ARG A 614 33.56 14.49 -10.77
C ARG A 614 34.63 15.32 -11.48
N GLN A 615 35.09 16.38 -10.83
CA GLN A 615 36.15 17.25 -11.36
C GLN A 615 37.52 16.60 -11.19
N LYS A 616 38.37 16.69 -12.22
CA LYS A 616 39.82 16.65 -12.00
C LYS A 616 40.18 17.93 -11.25
N GLN A 617 40.61 17.82 -10.00
CA GLN A 617 41.33 18.93 -9.37
C GLN A 617 42.50 19.28 -10.29
N LYS A 618 42.44 20.44 -10.95
CA LYS A 618 43.64 21.05 -11.53
C LYS A 618 44.56 21.30 -10.35
N ALA A 619 45.61 20.50 -10.22
CA ALA A 619 46.69 20.79 -9.29
C ALA A 619 47.12 22.23 -9.58
N GLU A 620 46.92 23.12 -8.61
CA GLU A 620 47.53 24.45 -8.64
C GLU A 620 49.03 24.26 -8.73
N VAL A 621 49.58 24.43 -9.93
CA VAL A 621 51.01 24.62 -10.11
C VAL A 621 51.34 25.95 -9.47
N SER A 622 51.73 25.90 -8.19
CA SER A 622 52.35 27.03 -7.51
C SER A 622 53.58 27.46 -8.33
N PRO A 623 53.74 28.74 -8.67
CA PRO A 623 54.93 29.20 -9.36
C PRO A 623 56.15 29.03 -8.45
N PRO A 624 57.36 28.81 -9.01
CA PRO A 624 58.55 28.58 -8.20
C PRO A 624 58.85 29.85 -7.40
N VAL A 625 58.86 29.70 -6.07
CA VAL A 625 59.31 30.73 -5.14
C VAL A 625 60.77 31.06 -5.49
N ARG A 626 60.99 32.26 -6.03
CA ARG A 626 62.33 32.85 -6.14
C ARG A 626 62.91 32.96 -4.74
N GLY A 627 64.05 32.31 -4.53
CA GLY A 627 64.81 32.40 -3.29
C GLY A 627 65.20 33.85 -2.99
N ALA A 628 64.83 34.31 -1.79
CA ALA A 628 65.51 35.41 -1.14
C ALA A 628 66.62 34.80 -0.27
N SER A 629 67.85 34.87 -0.78
CA SER A 629 69.06 34.78 0.02
C SER A 629 69.69 36.18 0.09
N GLN A 630 70.41 36.42 1.19
CA GLN A 630 71.10 37.65 1.62
C GLN A 630 70.23 38.54 2.53
N GLY A 631 70.56 38.80 3.80
CA GLY A 631 71.81 38.61 4.55
C GLY A 631 72.19 39.94 5.22
N ALA A 632 72.45 39.91 6.54
CA ALA A 632 72.99 40.98 7.39
C ALA A 632 72.04 42.20 7.59
N ARG A 633 71.80 42.72 8.79
CA ARG A 633 72.66 42.97 9.97
C ARG A 633 71.81 43.00 11.23
#